data_AF-A0A1W6CPL9-F1
#
_entry.id   AF-A0A1W6CPL9-F1
#
_cell.length_a   1.000
_cell.length_b   1.000
_cell.length_c   1.000
_cell.angle_alpha   90.00
_cell.angle_beta   90.00
_cell.angle_gamma   90.00
#
_symmetry.space_group_name_H-M   'P 1'
#
loop_
_entity.id
_entity.type
_entity.pdbx_description
1 polymer ?
#
loop_
_entity_poly.entity_id
_entity_poly.type
_entity_poly.pdbx_seq_one_letter_code
_entity_poly.pdbx_strand_id
1 'polypeptide(L)' 'MPDGMVGRRYDMVAAMQQPQHNPPALVRVIYTTIRTAREAGLDRHGQEQQAVEAVRIVRPDIAERDAMNMVWRVRPD' A
#
# COMPACT_ATOMS: atom_id res chain seq x y z
N MET A 1 42.97 -23.73 -24.45
CA MET A 1 42.26 -22.53 -23.97
C MET A 1 40.99 -22.99 -23.26
N PRO A 2 40.74 -22.63 -21.99
CA PRO A 2 39.42 -22.82 -21.40
C PRO A 2 38.64 -21.49 -21.45
N ASP A 3 37.57 -21.53 -22.24
CA ASP A 3 36.60 -20.46 -22.46
C ASP A 3 35.74 -20.18 -21.21
N GLY A 4 35.37 -18.92 -21.06
CA GLY A 4 34.70 -18.36 -19.89
C GLY A 4 33.32 -18.95 -19.60
N MET A 5 33.16 -19.53 -18.43
CA MET A 5 31.86 -19.74 -17.79
C MET A 5 31.65 -18.68 -16.70
N VAL A 6 31.43 -17.45 -17.13
CA VAL A 6 31.09 -16.31 -16.25
C VAL A 6 29.57 -16.18 -16.15
N GLY A 7 29.03 -16.50 -14.97
CA GLY A 7 28.10 -15.58 -14.28
C GLY A 7 26.66 -15.43 -14.79
N ARG A 8 26.00 -16.45 -15.35
CA ARG A 8 24.58 -16.34 -15.79
C ARG A 8 23.54 -17.05 -14.91
N ARG A 9 23.72 -17.10 -13.59
CA ARG A 9 22.72 -17.74 -12.69
C ARG A 9 22.12 -16.85 -11.60
N TYR A 10 22.55 -15.59 -11.48
CA TYR A 10 22.14 -14.72 -10.37
C TYR A 10 21.18 -13.58 -10.75
N ASP A 11 20.58 -13.60 -11.95
CA ASP A 11 19.56 -12.61 -12.34
C ASP A 11 18.12 -13.00 -11.92
N MET A 12 17.95 -14.15 -11.24
CA MET A 12 16.63 -14.64 -10.80
C MET A 12 16.23 -14.23 -9.38
N VAL A 13 16.95 -13.29 -8.75
CA VAL A 13 16.67 -12.86 -7.36
C VAL A 13 16.44 -11.35 -7.22
N ALA A 14 16.56 -10.57 -8.30
CA ALA A 14 16.37 -9.11 -8.26
C ALA A 14 14.96 -8.64 -8.68
N ALA A 15 14.04 -9.57 -8.94
CA ALA A 15 12.60 -9.31 -8.78
C ALA A 15 12.20 -9.51 -7.32
N MET A 16 13.02 -9.00 -6.38
CA MET A 16 12.52 -8.66 -5.05
C MET A 16 11.37 -7.71 -5.31
N GLN A 17 10.15 -8.19 -5.08
CA GLN A 17 8.94 -7.39 -5.02
C GLN A 17 9.30 -6.15 -4.22
N GLN A 18 9.49 -5.02 -4.89
CA GLN A 18 9.63 -3.76 -4.20
C GLN A 18 8.41 -3.69 -3.29
N PRO A 19 8.55 -3.54 -1.97
CA PRO A 19 7.41 -3.29 -1.12
C PRO A 19 6.82 -1.99 -1.64
N GLN A 20 5.75 -2.09 -2.45
CA GLN A 20 5.11 -0.93 -3.07
C GLN A 20 4.72 0.02 -1.94
N HIS A 21 5.60 0.99 -1.70
CA HIS A 21 5.35 2.04 -0.73
C HIS A 21 4.20 2.84 -1.31
N ASN A 22 3.15 3.02 -0.52
CA ASN A 22 2.03 3.86 -0.92
C ASN A 22 2.59 5.22 -1.34
N PRO A 23 2.17 5.76 -2.50
CA PRO A 23 2.64 7.08 -2.91
C PRO A 23 2.32 8.11 -1.82
N PRO A 24 3.19 9.10 -1.56
CA PRO A 24 3.00 10.03 -0.43
C PRO A 24 1.65 10.75 -0.41
N ALA A 25 1.07 11.03 -1.58
CA ALA A 25 -0.26 11.61 -1.69
C ALA A 25 -1.35 10.67 -1.15
N LEU A 26 -1.26 9.37 -1.44
CA LEU A 26 -2.20 8.36 -0.95
C LEU A 26 -2.10 8.19 0.56
N VAL A 27 -0.88 8.22 1.10
CA VAL A 27 -0.65 8.20 2.55
C VAL A 27 -1.35 9.39 3.22
N ARG A 28 -1.23 10.60 2.65
CA ARG A 28 -1.92 11.80 3.15
C ARG A 28 -3.43 11.69 3.08
N VAL A 29 -3.98 11.12 2.00
CA VAL A 29 -5.43 10.85 1.88
C VAL A 29 -5.87 9.92 3.00
N ILE A 30 -5.22 8.76 3.16
CA ILE A 30 -5.56 7.77 4.20
C ILE A 30 -5.51 8.41 5.60
N TYR A 31 -4.44 9.14 5.91
CA TYR A 31 -4.28 9.78 7.22
C TYR A 31 -5.34 10.85 7.48
N THR A 32 -5.63 11.69 6.49
CA THR A 32 -6.63 12.76 6.62
C THR A 32 -8.03 12.15 6.81
N THR A 33 -8.38 11.13 6.04
CA THR A 33 -9.67 10.45 6.17
C THR A 33 -9.82 9.77 7.52
N ILE A 34 -8.80 9.07 8.03
CA ILE A 34 -8.83 8.46 9.37
C ILE A 34 -9.01 9.54 10.44
N ARG A 35 -8.29 10.67 10.33
CA ARG A 35 -8.41 11.78 11.28
C ARG A 35 -9.84 12.36 11.27
N THR A 36 -10.39 12.65 10.09
CA THR A 36 -11.75 13.18 9.97
C THR A 36 -12.81 12.20 10.47
N ALA A 37 -12.67 10.91 10.17
CA ALA A 37 -13.55 9.87 10.69
C ALA A 37 -13.50 9.77 12.21
N ARG A 38 -12.30 9.90 12.81
CA ARG A 38 -12.12 9.95 14.26
C ARG A 38 -12.75 11.21 14.87
N GLU A 39 -12.58 12.36 14.24
CA GLU A 39 -13.20 13.64 14.66
C GLU A 39 -14.73 13.58 14.58
N ALA A 40 -15.28 12.81 13.64
CA ALA A 40 -16.72 12.52 13.52
C ALA A 40 -17.24 11.49 14.54
N GLY A 41 -16.38 10.95 15.41
CA GLY A 41 -16.77 9.98 16.44
C GLY A 41 -16.98 8.55 15.91
N LEU A 42 -16.50 8.23 14.70
CA LEU A 42 -16.58 6.87 14.17
C LEU A 42 -15.66 5.93 14.96
N ASP A 43 -16.12 4.70 15.16
CA ASP A 43 -15.33 3.64 15.75
C ASP A 43 -14.19 3.19 14.81
N ARG A 44 -13.34 2.29 15.32
CA ARG A 44 -12.16 1.83 14.59
C ARG A 44 -12.50 1.25 13.22
N HIS A 45 -13.59 0.48 13.12
CA HIS A 45 -14.04 -0.12 11.87
C HIS A 45 -14.61 0.95 10.93
N GLY A 46 -15.41 1.88 11.46
CA GLY A 46 -15.92 3.01 10.69
C GLY A 46 -14.82 3.88 10.08
N GLN A 47 -13.72 4.13 10.82
CA GLN A 47 -12.55 4.85 10.31
C GLN A 47 -11.85 4.12 9.17
N GLU A 48 -11.71 2.79 9.29
CA GLU A 48 -11.07 1.95 8.27
C GLU A 48 -11.90 1.91 6.98
N GLN A 49 -13.21 1.72 7.10
CA GLN A 49 -14.11 1.70 5.93
C GLN A 49 -14.08 3.03 5.17
N GLN A 50 -14.15 4.17 5.87
CA GLN A 50 -14.03 5.49 5.25
C GLN A 50 -12.69 5.67 4.53
N ALA A 51 -11.59 5.23 5.15
CA ALA A 51 -10.27 5.30 4.53
C ALA A 51 -10.15 4.39 3.30
N VAL A 52 -10.72 3.18 3.34
CA VAL A 52 -10.77 2.25 2.20
C VAL A 52 -11.58 2.83 1.06
N GLU A 53 -12.74 3.41 1.34
CA GLU A 53 -13.58 4.09 0.36
C GLU A 53 -12.82 5.23 -0.33
N ALA A 54 -12.15 6.10 0.45
CA ALA A 54 -11.33 7.19 -0.08
C ALA A 54 -10.20 6.67 -0.99
N VAL A 55 -9.56 5.56 -0.62
CA VAL A 55 -8.54 4.93 -1.47
C VAL A 55 -9.14 4.41 -2.77
N ARG A 56 -10.31 3.76 -2.73
CA ARG A 56 -11.00 3.24 -3.92
C ARG A 56 -11.48 4.35 -4.87
N ILE A 57 -11.81 5.53 -4.35
CA ILE A 57 -12.12 6.71 -5.18
C ILE A 57 -10.87 7.19 -5.93
N VAL A 58 -9.72 7.24 -5.26
CA VAL A 58 -8.44 7.68 -5.88
C VAL A 58 -7.86 6.61 -6.80
N ARG A 59 -8.07 5.33 -6.48
CA ARG A 59 -7.61 4.16 -7.22
C ARG A 59 -8.78 3.21 -7.50
N PRO A 60 -9.62 3.49 -8.51
CA PRO A 60 -10.72 2.61 -8.86
C PRO A 60 -10.26 1.28 -9.48
N ASP A 61 -8.98 1.19 -9.88
CA ASP A 61 -8.36 0.02 -10.50
C ASP A 61 -8.07 -1.12 -9.52
N ILE A 62 -8.09 -0.88 -8.21
CA ILE A 62 -7.74 -1.89 -7.22
C ILE A 62 -8.94 -2.54 -6.55
N ALA A 63 -8.76 -3.79 -6.17
CA ALA A 63 -9.73 -4.48 -5.34
C ALA A 63 -9.79 -3.84 -3.94
N GLU A 64 -10.95 -3.94 -3.31
CA GLU A 64 -11.18 -3.46 -1.94
C GLU A 64 -10.17 -4.06 -0.94
N ARG A 65 -9.81 -5.33 -1.12
CA ARG A 65 -8.81 -6.00 -0.31
C ARG A 65 -7.44 -5.33 -0.38
N ASP A 66 -7.04 -4.87 -1.56
CA ASP A 66 -5.78 -4.15 -1.74
C ASP A 66 -5.85 -2.76 -1.14
N ALA A 67 -6.98 -2.06 -1.28
CA ALA A 67 -7.22 -0.78 -0.61
C ALA A 67 -7.13 -0.92 0.92
N MET A 68 -7.71 -1.98 1.49
CA MET A 68 -7.63 -2.27 2.92
C MET A 68 -6.19 -2.55 3.37
N ASN A 69 -5.43 -3.34 2.61
CA ASN A 69 -4.01 -3.57 2.87
C ASN A 69 -3.20 -2.25 2.85
N MET A 70 -3.55 -1.32 1.95
CA MET A 70 -2.90 0.00 1.90
C MET A 70 -3.22 0.85 3.13
N VAL A 71 -4.47 0.83 3.61
CA VAL A 71 -4.89 1.55 4.82
C VAL A 71 -4.17 1.01 6.06
N TRP A 72 -4.13 -0.32 6.24
CA TRP A 72 -3.48 -0.95 7.39
C TRP A 72 -1.98 -0.66 7.46
N ARG A 73 -1.30 -0.52 6.31
CA ARG A 73 0.13 -0.16 6.28
C ARG A 73 0.43 1.27 6.73
N VAL A 74 -0.54 2.18 6.63
CA VAL A 74 -0.35 3.62 6.95
C VAL A 74 -0.71 3.91 8.40
N ARG A 75 -1.55 3.10 9.01
CA ARG A 75 -2.01 3.33 10.38
C ARG A 75 -0.87 3.02 11.37
N PRO A 76 -0.36 3.99 12.14
CA PRO A 76 0.51 3.69 13.26
C PRO A 76 -0.35 3.02 14.36
N ASP A 77 0.17 1.93 14.93
CA ASP A 77 -0.39 1.31 16.15
C ASP A 77 -0.40 2.31 17.31
#